data_AF-A0A6H0D322-F1
#
_entry.id   AF-A0A6H0D322-F1
#
_cell.length_a   1.000
_cell.length_b   1.000
_cell.length_c   1.000
_cell.angle_alpha   90.00
_cell.angle_beta   90.00
_cell.angle_gamma   90.00
#
_symmetry.space_group_name_H-M   'P 1'
#
loop_
_entity.id
_entity.type
_entity.pdbx_description
1 polymer ?
#
loop_
_entity_poly.entity_id
_entity_poly.type
_entity_poly.pdbx_seq_one_letter_code
_entity_poly.pdbx_strand_id
1 'polypeptide(L)'
;MKFIILVTLFAVACFDATKADESAETRKFMADCRKQFHINDVQKYWELNIGKLAIADVTRDMKCYLNCFLEKVGVLKDGRLQPNGSAKFNDYADEDTAQKLLKSCRNEVVSDKCETGYKLHQCFVK
;
A
#
# COMPACT_ATOMS: atom_id res chain seq x y z
N MET A 1 4.40 -34.89 -49.25
CA MET A 1 3.33 -35.29 -48.32
C MET A 1 3.93 -36.35 -47.41
N LYS A 2 4.09 -36.23 -46.09
CA LYS A 2 3.48 -35.39 -45.06
C LYS A 2 4.57 -35.08 -44.03
N PHE A 3 4.64 -33.83 -43.58
CA PHE A 3 5.51 -33.35 -42.52
C PHE A 3 5.08 -33.97 -41.19
N ILE A 4 6.01 -34.62 -40.48
CA ILE A 4 5.86 -34.87 -39.03
C ILE A 4 7.08 -34.23 -38.37
N ILE A 5 7.04 -32.90 -38.34
CA ILE A 5 7.84 -32.11 -37.41
C ILE A 5 7.12 -32.27 -36.07
N LEU A 6 7.71 -33.07 -35.18
CA LEU A 6 7.39 -33.10 -33.76
C LEU A 6 7.74 -31.72 -33.19
N VAL A 7 6.83 -30.77 -33.38
CA VAL A 7 6.82 -29.49 -32.68
C VAL A 7 6.54 -29.84 -31.24
N THR A 8 7.62 -30.00 -30.49
CA THR A 8 7.64 -30.03 -29.05
C THR A 8 6.74 -28.90 -28.55
N LEU A 9 5.65 -29.31 -27.89
CA LEU A 9 4.84 -28.48 -27.01
C LEU A 9 5.78 -27.89 -25.95
N PHE A 10 6.45 -26.81 -26.29
CA PHE A 10 6.85 -25.83 -25.30
C PHE A 10 5.54 -25.22 -24.81
N ALA A 11 5.05 -25.80 -23.72
CA ALA A 11 4.13 -25.16 -22.81
C ALA A 11 4.66 -23.74 -22.57
N VAL A 12 4.02 -22.75 -23.19
CA VAL A 12 4.06 -21.38 -22.72
C VAL A 12 3.26 -21.38 -21.44
N ALA A 13 3.88 -21.90 -20.38
CA ALA A 13 3.42 -21.78 -19.02
C ALA A 13 3.52 -20.29 -18.66
N CYS A 14 2.36 -19.71 -18.37
CA CYS A 14 2.15 -18.49 -17.58
C CYS A 14 3.02 -17.29 -17.99
N PHE A 15 2.55 -16.53 -18.98
CA PHE A 15 2.79 -15.08 -18.98
C PHE A 15 1.80 -14.43 -18.00
N ASP A 16 1.94 -14.75 -16.72
CA ASP A 16 1.25 -14.08 -15.61
C ASP A 16 2.32 -13.44 -14.74
N ALA A 17 2.90 -12.34 -15.20
CA ALA A 17 3.96 -11.68 -14.47
C ALA A 17 4.05 -10.18 -14.80
N THR A 18 2.95 -9.44 -14.64
CA THR A 18 3.09 -8.00 -14.33
C THR A 18 2.03 -7.57 -13.33
N LYS A 19 2.48 -7.12 -12.16
CA LYS A 19 1.71 -6.55 -11.02
C LYS A 19 1.08 -7.53 -10.03
N ALA A 20 1.88 -8.27 -9.27
CA ALA A 20 1.44 -8.76 -7.96
C ALA A 20 2.61 -9.09 -7.04
N ASP A 21 3.57 -8.17 -6.85
CA ASP A 21 4.52 -8.29 -5.72
C ASP A 21 3.98 -7.60 -4.46
N GLU A 22 2.65 -7.55 -4.33
CA GLU A 22 2.06 -7.25 -3.04
C GLU A 22 1.80 -8.59 -2.34
N SER A 23 2.34 -8.79 -1.15
CA SER A 23 2.12 -10.03 -0.41
C SER A 23 0.62 -10.28 -0.18
N ALA A 24 0.20 -11.56 -0.14
CA ALA A 24 -1.18 -11.90 0.19
C ALA A 24 -1.62 -11.35 1.56
N GLU A 25 -0.66 -11.14 2.46
CA GLU A 25 -0.85 -10.53 3.76
C GLU A 25 -1.15 -9.03 3.67
N THR A 26 -0.40 -8.26 2.88
CA THR A 26 -0.65 -6.83 2.67
C THR A 26 -2.05 -6.60 2.07
N ARG A 27 -2.45 -7.41 1.08
CA ARG A 27 -3.80 -7.39 0.52
C ARG A 27 -4.88 -7.66 1.57
N LYS A 28 -4.63 -8.63 2.46
CA LYS A 28 -5.53 -8.93 3.57
C LYS A 28 -5.65 -7.75 4.54
N PHE A 29 -4.54 -7.09 4.87
CA PHE A 29 -4.56 -5.92 5.74
C PHE A 29 -5.35 -4.75 5.15
N MET A 30 -5.17 -4.46 3.86
CA MET A 30 -5.99 -3.47 3.17
C MET A 30 -7.49 -3.85 3.22
N ALA A 31 -7.82 -5.10 2.90
CA ALA A 31 -9.21 -5.57 2.91
C ALA A 31 -9.85 -5.48 4.31
N ASP A 32 -9.14 -5.89 5.35
CA ASP A 32 -9.60 -5.83 6.74
C ASP A 32 -9.87 -4.38 7.17
N CYS A 33 -8.92 -3.47 6.93
CA CYS A 33 -9.07 -2.06 7.28
C CYS A 33 -10.19 -1.40 6.46
N ARG A 34 -10.27 -1.69 5.15
CA ARG A 34 -11.32 -1.16 4.28
C ARG A 34 -12.71 -1.56 4.78
N LYS A 35 -12.86 -2.82 5.21
CA LYS A 35 -14.09 -3.36 5.79
C LYS A 35 -14.41 -2.69 7.13
N GLN A 36 -13.41 -2.53 8.01
CA GLN A 36 -13.57 -1.91 9.33
C GLN A 36 -14.10 -0.46 9.25
N PHE A 37 -13.68 0.29 8.23
CA PHE A 37 -14.09 1.69 8.03
C PHE A 37 -15.10 1.87 6.89
N HIS A 38 -15.77 0.79 6.49
CA HIS A 38 -16.91 0.83 5.56
C HIS A 38 -16.67 1.56 4.23
N ILE A 39 -15.45 1.50 3.68
CA ILE A 39 -15.10 2.22 2.44
C ILE A 39 -15.59 1.41 1.23
N ASN A 40 -16.81 1.69 0.78
CA ASN A 40 -17.46 0.93 -0.29
C ASN A 40 -17.23 1.49 -1.69
N ASP A 41 -17.03 2.81 -1.81
CA ASP A 41 -16.74 3.46 -3.09
C ASP A 41 -15.35 3.02 -3.59
N VAL A 42 -15.36 2.17 -4.63
CA VAL A 42 -14.15 1.57 -5.20
C VAL A 42 -13.26 2.63 -5.86
N GLN A 43 -13.86 3.61 -6.52
CA GLN A 43 -13.11 4.66 -7.22
C GLN A 43 -12.41 5.56 -6.20
N LYS A 44 -13.14 6.07 -5.20
CA LYS A 44 -12.53 6.89 -4.14
C LYS A 44 -11.50 6.12 -3.33
N TYR A 45 -11.73 4.83 -3.07
CA TYR A 45 -10.74 3.96 -2.44
C TYR A 45 -9.45 3.88 -3.25
N TRP A 46 -9.55 3.64 -4.56
CA TRP A 46 -8.38 3.56 -5.42
C TRP A 46 -7.64 4.90 -5.49
N GLU A 47 -8.36 5.99 -5.73
CA GLU A 47 -7.80 7.36 -5.78
C GLU A 47 -7.13 7.76 -4.47
N LEU A 48 -7.69 7.37 -3.32
CA LEU A 48 -7.10 7.60 -2.02
C LEU A 48 -5.74 6.91 -1.91
N ASN A 49 -5.65 5.61 -2.21
CA ASN A 49 -4.42 4.83 -2.02
C ASN A 49 -3.27 5.34 -2.90
N ILE A 50 -3.57 5.86 -4.09
CA ILE A 50 -2.57 6.44 -5.00
C ILE A 50 -2.34 7.95 -4.82
N GLY A 51 -2.96 8.58 -3.81
CA GLY A 51 -2.78 10.00 -3.52
C GLY A 51 -3.44 10.98 -4.50
N LYS A 52 -4.46 10.54 -5.25
CA LYS A 52 -5.17 11.37 -6.26
C LYS A 52 -6.56 11.81 -5.83
N LEU A 53 -7.11 11.30 -4.73
CA LEU A 53 -8.41 11.73 -4.24
C LEU A 53 -8.34 13.19 -3.77
N ALA A 54 -9.31 14.01 -4.19
CA ALA A 54 -9.37 15.41 -3.78
C ALA A 54 -9.51 15.52 -2.25
N ILE A 55 -8.81 16.47 -1.63
CA ILE A 55 -8.79 16.65 -0.16
C ILE A 55 -10.20 16.82 0.40
N ALA A 56 -11.08 17.54 -0.31
CA ALA A 56 -12.47 17.75 0.08
C ALA A 56 -13.31 16.46 0.11
N ASP A 57 -12.89 15.42 -0.62
CA ASP A 57 -13.56 14.13 -0.69
C ASP A 57 -13.03 13.09 0.33
N VAL A 58 -11.95 13.41 1.05
CA VAL A 58 -11.35 12.51 2.04
C VAL A 58 -12.17 12.56 3.34
N THR A 59 -12.90 11.48 3.62
CA THR A 59 -13.70 11.34 4.84
C THR A 59 -12.85 10.93 6.05
N ARG A 60 -13.38 11.09 7.26
CA ARG A 60 -12.71 10.62 8.50
C ARG A 60 -12.40 9.11 8.44
N ASP A 61 -13.33 8.31 7.95
CA ASP A 61 -13.16 6.85 7.80
C ASP A 61 -12.01 6.49 6.86
N MET A 62 -11.84 7.24 5.76
CA MET A 62 -10.70 7.08 4.85
C MET A 62 -9.36 7.38 5.53
N LYS A 63 -9.31 8.41 6.38
CA LYS A 63 -8.11 8.72 7.18
C LYS A 63 -7.81 7.61 8.19
N CYS A 64 -8.85 7.09 8.86
CA CYS A 64 -8.71 6.00 9.81
C CYS A 64 -8.29 4.68 9.13
N TYR A 65 -8.77 4.42 7.92
CA TYR A 65 -8.31 3.32 7.08
C TYR A 65 -6.80 3.39 6.83
N LEU A 66 -6.27 4.56 6.45
CA LEU A 66 -4.84 4.74 6.22
C LEU A 66 -4.02 4.47 7.50
N ASN A 67 -4.48 4.96 8.65
CA ASN A 67 -3.83 4.66 9.93
C ASN A 67 -3.85 3.15 10.23
N CYS A 68 -5.00 2.49 10.09
CA CYS A 68 -5.15 1.06 10.32
C CYS A 68 -4.22 0.25 9.42
N PHE A 69 -4.12 0.61 8.15
CA PHE A 69 -3.23 -0.07 7.21
C PHE A 69 -1.78 0.08 7.63
N LEU A 70 -1.31 1.31 7.92
CA LEU A 70 0.05 1.58 8.38
C LEU A 70 0.39 0.86 9.70
N GLU A 71 -0.59 0.70 10.60
CA GLU A 71 -0.41 -0.10 11.82
C GLU A 71 -0.28 -1.60 11.53
N LYS A 72 -1.15 -2.15 10.66
CA LYS A 72 -1.10 -3.58 10.31
C LYS A 72 0.17 -3.98 9.56
N VAL A 73 0.62 -3.15 8.61
CA VAL A 73 1.89 -3.42 7.91
C VAL A 73 3.12 -3.18 8.79
N GLY A 74 2.96 -2.51 9.94
CA GLY A 74 4.02 -2.28 10.92
C GLY A 74 4.89 -1.05 10.64
N VAL A 75 4.41 -0.10 9.83
CA VAL A 75 5.06 1.21 9.65
C VAL A 75 4.79 2.11 10.86
N LEU A 76 3.59 2.00 11.43
CA LEU A 76 3.14 2.77 12.58
C LEU A 76 2.75 1.81 13.71
N LYS A 77 2.84 2.25 14.96
CA LYS A 77 2.17 1.61 16.10
C LYS A 77 1.92 2.64 17.18
N ASP A 78 0.68 2.79 17.62
CA ASP A 78 0.31 3.71 18.71
C ASP A 78 0.82 5.15 18.49
N GLY A 79 0.68 5.63 17.25
CA GLY A 79 1.12 6.98 16.87
C GLY A 79 2.64 7.15 16.87
N ARG A 80 3.41 6.08 16.63
CA ARG A 80 4.87 6.14 16.48
C ARG A 80 5.32 5.37 15.25
N LEU A 81 6.15 6.00 14.41
CA LEU A 81 6.83 5.29 13.32
C LEU A 81 7.75 4.21 13.91
N GLN A 82 7.69 3.02 13.34
CA GLN A 82 8.45 1.88 13.84
C GLN A 82 9.88 1.88 13.27
N PRO A 83 10.89 1.48 14.07
CA PRO A 83 12.28 1.41 13.62
C PRO A 83 12.49 0.51 12.38
N ASN A 84 11.68 -0.54 12.24
CA ASN A 84 11.70 -1.48 11.12
C ASN A 84 10.62 -1.18 10.06
N GLY A 85 10.01 0.01 10.10
CA GLY A 85 8.96 0.39 9.16
C GLY A 85 9.46 0.56 7.72
N SER A 86 10.73 0.89 7.51
CA SER A 86 11.35 1.10 6.18
C SER A 86 11.33 -0.16 5.33
N ALA A 87 11.55 -1.33 5.97
CA ALA A 87 11.51 -2.63 5.30
C ALA A 87 10.15 -2.94 4.64
N LYS A 88 9.09 -2.19 4.95
CA LYS A 88 7.76 -2.32 4.33
C LYS A 88 7.65 -1.59 2.99
N PHE A 89 8.69 -0.89 2.56
CA PHE A 89 8.77 -0.17 1.29
C PHE A 89 9.73 -0.83 0.28
N ASN A 90 10.28 -2.01 0.60
CA ASN A 90 11.33 -2.67 -0.21
C ASN A 90 10.92 -2.95 -1.67
N ASP A 91 9.62 -3.09 -1.93
CA ASP A 91 9.09 -3.32 -3.28
C ASP A 91 9.07 -2.02 -4.12
N TYR A 92 9.28 -0.86 -3.48
CA TYR A 92 9.17 0.48 -4.07
C TYR A 92 10.45 1.31 -3.98
N ALA A 93 11.28 1.06 -2.96
CA ALA A 93 12.48 1.83 -2.68
C ALA A 93 13.54 0.95 -1.98
N ASP A 94 14.80 1.29 -2.16
CA ASP A 94 15.87 0.73 -1.33
C ASP A 94 15.75 1.22 0.12
N GLU A 95 16.41 0.50 1.05
CA GLU A 95 16.32 0.75 2.49
C GLU A 95 16.75 2.19 2.88
N ASP A 96 17.78 2.75 2.26
CA ASP A 96 18.25 4.11 2.58
C ASP A 96 17.22 5.16 2.13
N THR A 97 16.66 4.99 0.93
CA THR A 97 15.57 5.82 0.43
C THR A 97 14.33 5.73 1.32
N ALA A 98 13.93 4.52 1.72
CA ALA A 98 12.79 4.30 2.61
C ALA A 98 13.01 4.93 4.00
N GLN A 99 14.20 4.78 4.58
CA GLN A 99 14.55 5.41 5.85
C GLN A 99 14.54 6.94 5.77
N LYS A 100 15.07 7.52 4.69
CA LYS A 100 15.03 8.97 4.46
C LYS A 100 13.60 9.47 4.37
N LEU A 101 12.71 8.75 3.69
CA LEU A 101 11.29 9.08 3.59
C LEU A 101 10.60 9.04 4.96
N LEU A 102 10.78 7.98 5.74
CA LEU A 102 10.21 7.91 7.09
C LEU A 102 10.73 9.03 7.99
N LYS A 103 12.02 9.36 7.88
CA LYS A 103 12.64 10.45 8.63
C LYS A 103 12.10 11.83 8.22
N SER A 104 11.86 12.07 6.94
CA SER A 104 11.31 13.34 6.45
C SER A 104 9.84 13.51 6.85
N CYS A 105 9.08 12.41 6.90
CA CYS A 105 7.66 12.42 7.24
C CYS A 105 7.33 12.31 8.74
N ARG A 106 8.33 12.13 9.61
CA ARG A 106 8.11 11.91 11.06
C ARG A 106 7.32 13.00 11.77
N ASN A 107 7.37 14.24 11.27
CA ASN A 107 6.70 15.39 11.87
C ASN A 107 5.19 15.42 11.55
N GLU A 108 4.70 14.53 10.70
CA GLU A 108 3.28 14.41 10.36
C GLU A 108 2.46 13.65 11.41
N VAL A 109 3.14 13.00 12.37
CA VAL A 109 2.52 12.33 13.51
C VAL A 109 1.89 13.36 14.44
N VAL A 110 0.57 13.26 14.64
CA VAL A 110 -0.24 14.15 15.47
C VAL A 110 -1.06 13.36 16.50
N SER A 111 -1.81 14.06 17.36
CA SER A 111 -2.59 13.42 18.42
C SER A 111 -3.74 12.54 17.92
N ASP A 112 -4.39 12.92 16.82
CA ASP A 112 -5.42 12.09 16.19
C ASP A 112 -4.77 11.02 15.31
N LYS A 113 -5.03 9.75 15.63
CA LYS A 113 -4.46 8.60 14.91
C LYS A 113 -4.88 8.58 13.43
N CYS A 114 -6.13 8.90 13.13
CA CYS A 114 -6.62 8.90 11.75
C CYS A 114 -5.95 10.03 10.94
N GLU A 115 -5.85 11.23 11.52
CA GLU A 115 -5.11 12.33 10.89
C GLU A 115 -3.62 11.99 10.69
N THR A 116 -3.00 11.30 11.65
CA THR A 116 -1.63 10.80 11.49
C THR A 116 -1.50 9.88 10.28
N GLY A 117 -2.39 8.89 10.14
CA GLY A 117 -2.38 7.97 9.00
C GLY A 117 -2.52 8.70 7.66
N TYR A 118 -3.42 9.67 7.60
CA TYR A 118 -3.63 10.47 6.39
C TYR A 118 -2.43 11.33 6.04
N LYS A 119 -1.88 12.09 6.99
CA LYS A 119 -0.74 12.98 6.73
C LYS A 119 0.53 12.21 6.36
N LEU A 120 0.78 11.07 7.01
CA LEU A 120 1.89 10.20 6.65
C LEU A 120 1.73 9.67 5.22
N HIS A 121 0.53 9.18 4.86
CA HIS A 121 0.25 8.74 3.50
C HIS A 121 0.49 9.87 2.48
N GLN A 122 -0.05 11.08 2.74
CA GLN A 122 0.19 12.24 1.89
C GLN A 122 1.68 12.58 1.77
N CYS A 123 2.47 12.39 2.83
CA CYS A 123 3.91 12.61 2.78
C CYS A 123 4.65 11.53 1.98
N PHE A 124 4.20 10.27 2.03
CA PHE A 124 4.81 9.16 1.30
C PHE A 124 4.53 9.17 -0.20
N VAL A 125 3.38 9.71 -0.62
CA VAL A 125 2.98 9.76 -2.04
C VAL A 125 3.31 11.09 -2.73
N LYS A 126 3.94 12.05 -2.02
CA LYS A 126 4.51 13.27 -2.60
C LYS A 126 5.70 12.94 -3.49
#